data_AF-A0A958VSX7-F1
#
_entry.id   AF-A0A958VSX7-F1
#
_cell.length_a   1.000
_cell.length_b   1.000
_cell.length_c   1.000
_cell.angle_alpha   90.00
_cell.angle_beta   90.00
_cell.angle_gamma   90.00
#
_symmetry.space_group_name_H-M   'P 1'
#
loop_
_entity.id
_entity.type
_entity.pdbx_description
1 polymer ?
#
loop_
_entity_poly.entity_id
_entity_poly.type
_entity_poly.pdbx_seq_one_letter_code
_entity_poly.pdbx_strand_id
1 'polypeptide(L)' 'MVKGKNQHVAKHSEGWQVKGSGNSKATAVTNTQAEAIKIAREIPKNQQSELIIHGT' A
#
# COMPACT_ATOMS: atom_id res chain seq x y z
N MET A 1 2.94 20.29 -6.47
CA MET A 1 3.87 19.18 -6.78
C MET A 1 3.65 18.09 -5.74
N VAL A 2 2.67 17.21 -5.95
CA VAL A 2 2.36 16.19 -4.93
C VAL A 2 3.42 15.11 -5.03
N LYS A 3 4.41 15.20 -4.13
CA LYS A 3 5.47 14.21 -3.91
C LYS A 3 4.86 12.81 -3.86
N GLY A 4 5.61 11.84 -4.38
CA GLY A 4 5.18 10.47 -4.60
C GLY A 4 4.26 9.91 -3.52
N LYS A 5 3.13 9.35 -3.94
CA LYS A 5 2.21 8.66 -3.03
C LYS A 5 2.86 7.34 -2.61
N ASN A 6 3.63 7.37 -1.51
CA ASN A 6 4.19 6.18 -0.87
C ASN A 6 3.08 5.16 -0.60
N GLN A 7 3.36 3.87 -0.83
CA GLN A 7 2.37 2.82 -0.61
C GLN A 7 2.57 2.25 0.79
N HIS A 8 1.50 2.23 1.59
CA HIS A 8 1.49 1.64 2.92
C HIS A 8 0.78 0.31 2.89
N VAL A 9 1.47 -0.75 3.30
CA VAL A 9 0.86 -2.05 3.58
C VAL A 9 0.66 -2.15 5.08
N ALA A 10 -0.57 -2.32 5.54
CA ALA A 10 -0.92 -2.39 6.97
C ALA A 10 -2.01 -3.44 7.23
N LYS A 11 -2.17 -3.86 8.50
CA LYS A 11 -3.29 -4.72 8.91
C LYS A 11 -4.64 -4.03 8.68
N HIS A 12 -5.62 -4.82 8.28
CA HIS A 12 -7.03 -4.45 8.11
C HIS A 12 -7.90 -5.45 8.87
N SER A 13 -9.15 -5.10 9.16
CA SER A 13 -10.11 -6.01 9.84
C SER A 13 -10.32 -7.32 9.09
N GLU A 14 -10.18 -7.29 7.77
CA GLU A 14 -10.37 -8.44 6.87
C GLU A 14 -9.05 -9.04 6.35
N GLY A 15 -7.90 -8.59 6.88
CA GLY A 15 -6.58 -9.08 6.45
C GLY A 15 -5.54 -7.97 6.37
N TRP A 16 -5.15 -7.60 5.17
CA TRP A 16 -4.10 -6.62 4.86
C TRP A 16 -4.59 -5.61 3.84
N GLN A 17 -4.33 -4.33 4.08
CA GLN A 17 -4.69 -3.26 3.17
C GLN A 17 -3.45 -2.63 2.55
N VAL A 18 -3.57 -2.24 1.28
CA VAL A 18 -2.64 -1.37 0.57
C VAL A 18 -3.27 0.01 0.50
N LYS A 19 -2.60 1.03 1.02
CA LYS A 19 -3.11 2.40 1.08
C LYS A 19 -2.04 3.38 0.63
N GLY A 20 -2.34 4.18 -0.40
CA GLY A 20 -1.47 5.28 -0.79
C GLY A 20 -1.41 6.37 0.27
N SER A 21 -0.23 6.96 0.47
CA SER A 21 -0.02 8.13 1.31
C SER A 21 -0.93 9.28 0.87
N GLY A 22 -1.70 9.82 1.81
CA GLY A 22 -2.72 10.85 1.57
C GLY A 22 -4.04 10.33 1.00
N ASN A 23 -4.19 9.02 0.76
CA ASN A 23 -5.49 8.46 0.38
C ASN A 23 -6.36 8.30 1.63
N SER A 24 -7.66 8.58 1.53
CA SER A 24 -8.57 8.33 2.66
C SER A 24 -8.95 6.85 2.76
N LYS A 25 -9.00 6.15 1.61
CA LYS A 25 -9.41 4.74 1.50
C LYS A 25 -8.24 3.83 1.14
N ALA A 26 -8.36 2.55 1.50
CA ALA A 26 -7.49 1.51 1.00
C ALA A 26 -7.65 1.40 -0.53
N THR A 27 -6.53 1.27 -1.24
CA THR A 27 -6.47 0.98 -2.66
C THR A 27 -6.84 -0.48 -2.93
N ALA A 28 -6.44 -1.39 -2.03
CA ALA A 28 -6.79 -2.80 -2.08
C ALA A 28 -6.81 -3.40 -0.67
N VAL A 29 -7.61 -4.43 -0.47
CA VAL A 29 -7.59 -5.28 0.73
C VAL A 29 -7.39 -6.73 0.28
N THR A 30 -6.47 -7.43 0.91
CA THR A 30 -6.09 -8.82 0.63
C THR A 30 -6.11 -9.63 1.90
N ASN A 31 -6.21 -10.95 1.78
CA ASN A 31 -6.20 -11.84 2.95
C ASN A 31 -4.80 -11.94 3.56
N THR A 32 -3.76 -11.90 2.72
CA THR A 32 -2.37 -12.06 3.17
C THR A 32 -1.51 -10.82 2.94
N GLN A 33 -0.46 -10.69 3.75
CA GLN A 33 0.55 -9.64 3.60
C GLN A 33 1.29 -9.74 2.26
N ALA A 34 1.57 -10.97 1.81
CA ALA A 34 2.30 -11.23 0.58
C ALA A 34 1.52 -10.71 -0.64
N GLU A 35 0.21 -10.93 -0.67
CA GLU A 35 -0.66 -10.37 -1.72
C GLU A 35 -0.70 -8.84 -1.67
N ALA A 36 -0.82 -8.25 -0.49
CA ALA A 36 -0.79 -6.79 -0.33
C ALA A 36 0.53 -6.20 -0.84
N ILE A 37 1.66 -6.83 -0.52
CA ILE A 37 2.99 -6.42 -1.00
C ILE A 37 3.08 -6.55 -2.52
N LYS A 38 2.56 -7.64 -3.10
CA LYS A 38 2.53 -7.84 -4.55
C LYS A 38 1.75 -6.72 -5.23
N ILE A 39 0.53 -6.44 -4.77
CA ILE A 39 -0.31 -5.35 -5.29
C ILE A 39 0.41 -4.01 -5.13
N ALA A 40 0.98 -3.73 -3.96
CA ALA A 40 1.69 -2.48 -3.69
C ALA A 40 2.95 -2.29 -4.57
N ARG A 41 3.58 -3.39 -5.02
CA ARG A 41 4.70 -3.38 -5.99
C ARG A 41 4.25 -3.19 -7.43
N GLU A 42 3.04 -3.64 -7.78
CA GLU A 42 2.45 -3.45 -9.12
C GLU A 42 1.85 -2.06 -9.33
N ILE A 43 1.55 -1.32 -8.25
CA ILE A 43 1.14 0.08 -8.35
C ILE A 43 2.27 0.89 -9.01
N PRO A 44 2.02 1.58 -10.13
CA PRO A 44 3.07 2.12 -10.98
C PRO A 44 4.02 3.04 -10.21
N LYS A 45 5.31 2.65 -10.20
CA LYS A 45 6.48 3.36 -9.63
C LYS A 45 6.70 4.78 -10.20
N ASN A 46 5.85 5.23 -11.12
CA ASN A 46 5.98 6.49 -11.85
C ASN A 46 5.92 7.74 -10.97
N GLN A 47 5.80 7.57 -9.65
CA GLN A 47 5.76 8.62 -8.64
C GLN A 47 6.96 8.63 -7.68
N GLN A 48 8.05 7.87 -7.90
CA GLN A 48 9.13 7.74 -6.90
C GLN A 48 8.58 7.38 -5.50
N SER A 49 7.53 6.57 -5.47
CA SER A 49 6.85 6.19 -4.24
C SER A 49 7.60 5.07 -3.54
N GLU A 50 7.91 5.25 -2.27
CA GLU A 50 8.48 4.21 -1.42
C GLU A 50 7.39 3.24 -0.94
N LEU A 51 7.74 1.96 -0.81
CA LEU A 51 6.88 0.92 -0.23
C LEU A 51 7.18 0.83 1.27
N ILE A 52 6.19 1.18 2.10
CA ILE A 52 6.28 1.11 3.56
C ILE A 52 5.39 -0.03 4.03
N ILE A 53 6.00 -1.04 4.65
CA ILE A 53 5.30 -2.21 5.18
C ILE A 53 5.25 -2.08 6.70
N HIS A 54 4.07 -1.89 7.26
CA HIS A 54 3.82 -1.88 8.70
C HIS A 54 3.56 -3.32 9.15
N GLY A 55 4.59 -3.99 9.68
CA GLY A 55 4.55 -5.42 9.99
C GLY A 55 5.37 -5.86 11.19
N THR A 56 5.79 -4.93 12.06
CA THR A 56 6.36 -5.23 13.38
C THR A 56 5.26 -5.32 14.42
#